data_AF-A0A841WTA3-F1
#
_entry.id   AF-A0A841WTA3-F1
#
_cell.length_a   1.000
_cell.length_b   1.000
_cell.length_c   1.000
_cell.angle_alpha   90.00
_cell.angle_beta   90.00
_cell.angle_gamma   90.00
#
_symmetry.space_group_name_H-M   'P 1'
#
loop_
_entity.id
_entity.type
_entity.pdbx_description
1 polymer ?
#
loop_
_entity_poly.entity_id
_entity_poly.type
_entity_poly.pdbx_seq_one_letter_code
_entity_poly.pdbx_strand_id
1 'polypeptide(L)' 'MQESVIYQDILQKGEQQGEQKEAVRFCISLLNERFGEIDSSIIERVQVLNKEKLEALGRALLRISSLADLFG' A
#
# COMPACT_ATOMS: atom_id res chain seq x y z
N MET A 1 0.76 -18.50 -28.76
CA MET A 1 -0.17 -18.04 -27.69
C MET A 1 0.37 -16.84 -26.91
N GLN A 2 1.69 -16.59 -26.87
CA GLN A 2 2.28 -15.41 -26.18
C GLN A 2 2.23 -14.09 -26.98
N GLU A 3 1.75 -14.10 -28.23
CA GLU A 3 1.71 -12.92 -29.12
C GLU A 3 0.33 -12.22 -29.17
N SER A 4 -0.62 -12.63 -28.33
CA SER A 4 -1.91 -11.93 -28.24
C SER A 4 -1.75 -10.71 -27.34
N VAL A 5 -2.11 -9.52 -27.84
CA VAL A 5 -2.17 -8.26 -27.09
C VAL A 5 -2.98 -8.45 -25.78
N ILE A 6 -4.04 -9.26 -25.84
CA ILE A 6 -4.87 -9.58 -24.68
C ILE A 6 -4.09 -10.31 -23.57
N TYR A 7 -3.16 -11.19 -23.93
CA TYR A 7 -2.33 -11.90 -22.95
C TYR A 7 -1.34 -10.95 -22.26
N GLN A 8 -0.73 -10.04 -23.03
CA GLN A 8 0.16 -9.01 -22.50
C GLN A 8 -0.59 -8.06 -21.56
N ASP A 9 -1.81 -7.66 -21.90
CA ASP A 9 -2.66 -6.81 -21.04
C ASP A 9 -3.01 -7.50 -19.71
N ILE A 10 -3.32 -8.81 -19.74
CA ILE A 10 -3.62 -9.56 -18.51
C ILE A 10 -2.40 -9.65 -17.61
N LEU A 11 -1.22 -9.93 -18.18
CA LEU A 11 0.03 -9.98 -17.41
C LEU A 11 0.35 -8.61 -16.79
N GLN A 12 0.26 -7.54 -17.57
CA GLN A 12 0.54 -6.19 -17.08
C GLN A 12 -0.44 -5.76 -15.96
N LYS A 13 -1.73 -6.07 -16.10
CA LYS A 13 -2.71 -5.82 -15.05
C LYS A 13 -2.43 -6.65 -13.80
N GLY A 14 -2.01 -7.90 -13.97
CA GLY A 14 -1.63 -8.78 -12.86
C GLY A 14 -0.42 -8.24 -12.08
N GLU A 15 0.61 -7.78 -12.80
CA GLU A 15 1.79 -7.14 -12.21
C GLU A 15 1.42 -5.87 -11.45
N GLN A 16 0.65 -4.96 -12.05
CA GLN A 16 0.18 -3.74 -11.40
C GLN A 16 -0.65 -4.03 -10.14
N GLN A 17 -1.55 -5.03 -10.19
CA GLN A 17 -2.32 -5.46 -9.02
C GLN A 17 -1.43 -6.07 -7.94
N GLY A 18 -0.40 -6.83 -8.32
CA GLY A 18 0.57 -7.42 -7.40
C GLY A 18 1.36 -6.34 -6.67
N GLU A 19 1.91 -5.38 -7.41
CA GLU A 19 2.62 -4.23 -6.83
C GLU A 19 1.75 -3.45 -5.84
N GLN A 20 0.51 -3.15 -6.22
CA GLN A 20 -0.42 -2.42 -5.37
C GLN A 20 -0.75 -3.19 -4.08
N LYS A 21 -1.03 -4.50 -4.19
CA LYS A 21 -1.31 -5.35 -3.02
C LYS A 21 -0.12 -5.42 -2.08
N GLU A 22 1.09 -5.55 -2.62
CA GLU A 22 2.31 -5.63 -1.81
C GLU A 22 2.60 -4.29 -1.13
N ALA A 23 2.46 -3.17 -1.83
CA ALA A 23 2.64 -1.84 -1.23
C ALA A 23 1.67 -1.58 -0.06
N VAL A 24 0.40 -1.98 -0.20
CA VAL A 24 -0.61 -1.91 0.88
C VAL A 24 -0.20 -2.78 2.07
N ARG A 25 0.14 -4.05 1.84
CA ARG A 25 0.55 -4.98 2.89
C ARG A 25 1.77 -4.47 3.64
N PHE A 26 2.77 -3.98 2.91
CA PHE A 26 3.98 -3.43 3.49
C PHE A 26 3.69 -2.21 4.37
N CYS A 27 2.84 -1.27 3.93
CA CYS A 27 2.45 -0.12 4.74
C CYS A 27 1.71 -0.54 6.03
N ILE A 28 0.80 -1.52 5.95
CA ILE A 28 0.09 -2.05 7.12
C ILE A 28 1.08 -2.71 8.10
N SER A 29 2.03 -3.50 7.60
CA SER A 29 3.08 -4.08 8.44
C SER A 29 3.91 -3.01 9.13
N LEU A 30 4.34 -1.96 8.42
CA LEU A 30 5.09 -0.85 9.02
C LEU A 30 4.29 -0.12 10.11
N LEU A 31 3.00 0.11 9.87
CA LEU A 31 2.11 0.70 10.86
C LEU A 31 2.00 -0.17 12.11
N ASN A 32 1.81 -1.49 11.94
CA ASN A 32 1.73 -2.43 13.05
C ASN A 32 3.04 -2.54 13.83
N GLU A 33 4.19 -2.58 13.16
CA GLU A 33 5.51 -2.61 13.81
C GLU A 33 5.79 -1.32 14.61
N ARG A 34 5.31 -0.17 14.11
CA ARG A 34 5.58 1.14 14.73
C ARG A 34 4.63 1.45 15.88
N PHE A 35 3.35 1.13 15.73
CA PHE A 35 2.30 1.61 16.61
C PHE A 35 1.57 0.48 17.35
N GLY A 36 1.98 -0.78 17.13
CA GLY A 36 1.26 -1.94 17.63
C GLY A 36 0.00 -2.21 16.82
N GLU A 37 -0.93 -2.97 17.39
CA GLU A 37 -2.17 -3.35 16.71
C GLU A 37 -2.98 -2.10 16.31
N ILE A 38 -3.09 -1.85 15.00
CA ILE A 38 -3.83 -0.72 14.45
C ILE A 38 -5.30 -1.08 14.18
N ASP A 39 -6.18 -0.10 14.37
CA ASP A 39 -7.62 -0.28 14.15
C ASP A 39 -7.96 -0.62 12.69
N SER A 40 -9.03 -1.40 12.51
CA SER A 40 -9.51 -1.83 11.19
C SER A 40 -9.84 -0.65 10.27
N SER A 41 -10.29 0.48 10.81
CA SER A 41 -10.54 1.70 10.03
C SER A 41 -9.27 2.28 9.38
N ILE A 42 -8.11 2.13 10.02
CA ILE A 42 -6.82 2.57 9.46
C ILE A 42 -6.43 1.63 8.31
N ILE A 43 -6.62 0.32 8.49
CA ILE A 43 -6.34 -0.69 7.47
C ILE A 43 -7.16 -0.42 6.21
N GLU A 44 -8.48 -0.19 6.36
CA GLU A 44 -9.38 0.12 5.24
C GLU A 44 -8.94 1.39 4.49
N ARG A 45 -8.52 2.43 5.23
CA ARG A 45 -8.01 3.67 4.63
C ARG A 45 -6.74 3.44 3.83
N VAL A 46 -5.83 2.58 4.30
CA VAL A 46 -4.57 2.26 3.59
C VAL A 46 -4.85 1.43 2.35
N GLN A 47 -5.81 0.50 2.38
CA GLN A 47 -6.16 -0.35 1.25
C GLN A 47 -6.67 0.41 0.01
N VAL A 48 -7.30 1.57 0.22
CA VAL A 48 -7.83 2.41 -0.88
C VAL A 48 -6.83 3.46 -1.39
N LEU A 49 -5.62 3.54 -0.82
CA LEU A 49 -4.60 4.46 -1.28
C LEU A 49 -3.98 3.99 -2.60
N ASN A 50 -3.67 4.92 -3.49
CA ASN A 50 -2.86 4.63 -4.68
C ASN A 50 -1.37 4.49 -4.31
N LYS A 51 -0.57 4.00 -5.26
CA LYS A 51 0.87 3.75 -5.10
C LYS A 51 1.62 4.98 -4.58
N GLU A 52 1.35 6.16 -5.12
CA GLU A 52 2.03 7.40 -4.72
C GLU A 52 1.76 7.77 -3.26
N LYS A 53 0.51 7.62 -2.81
CA LYS A 53 0.13 7.87 -1.41
C LYS A 53 0.69 6.82 -0.47
N LEU A 54 0.75 5.55 -0.89
CA LEU A 54 1.37 4.47 -0.11
C LEU A 54 2.87 4.72 0.08
N GLU A 55 3.57 5.13 -0.97
CA GLU A 55 4.98 5.50 -0.84
C GLU A 55 5.20 6.73 0.06
N ALA A 56 4.34 7.74 -0.06
CA ALA A 56 4.38 8.91 0.80
C ALA A 56 4.13 8.53 2.27
N LEU A 57 3.16 7.65 2.52
CA LEU A 57 2.89 7.07 3.83
C LEU A 57 4.12 6.34 4.37
N GLY A 58 4.73 5.44 3.59
CA GLY A 58 5.95 4.73 3.99
C GLY A 58 7.09 5.67 4.40
N ARG A 59 7.31 6.76 3.66
CA ARG A 59 8.33 7.78 4.00
C ARG A 59 7.95 8.60 5.24
N ALA A 60 6.68 8.99 5.36
CA ALA A 60 6.16 9.73 6.52
C ALA A 60 6.28 8.88 7.78
N LEU A 61 5.99 7.58 7.67
CA LEU A 61 6.15 6.60 8.72
C LEU A 61 7.57 6.48 9.22
N LEU A 62 8.61 6.94 8.52
CA LEU A 62 9.97 6.98 9.08
C LEU A 62 10.22 8.22 9.94
N ARG A 63 9.42 9.27 9.77
CA ARG A 63 9.64 10.61 10.35
C ARG A 63 8.68 10.94 11.49
N ILE A 64 7.48 10.36 11.50
CA ILE A 64 6.44 10.64 12.51
C ILE A 64 6.63 9.79 13.76
N SER A 65 6.28 10.37 14.91
CA SER A 65 6.36 9.70 16.23
C SER A 65 5.02 9.21 16.73
N SER A 66 3.90 9.70 16.18
CA SER A 66 2.54 9.30 16.58
C SER A 66 1.60 9.11 15.39
N LEU A 67 0.52 8.33 15.56
CA LEU A 67 -0.54 8.18 14.56
C LEU A 67 -1.32 9.48 14.32
N ALA A 68 -1.38 10.38 15.31
CA ALA A 68 -2.06 11.67 15.17
C ALA A 68 -1.40 12.54 14.08
N ASP A 69 -0.08 12.43 13.93
CA ASP A 69 0.69 13.16 12.92
C ASP A 69 0.41 12.69 11.49
N LEU A 70 -0.23 11.52 11.31
CA LEU A 70 -0.59 10.99 10.00
C LEU A 70 -1.90 11.56 9.46
N PHE A 71 -2.77 12.05 10.36
CA PHE A 71 -4.10 12.55 10.04
C PHE A 71 -4.26 14.06 10.24
N GLY A 72 -3.23 14.72 10.78
CA GLY A 72 -3.17 16.17 10.98
C GLY A 72 -2.81 16.95 9.73
#